data_AF-A0A8H6DBF9-F1
#
_entry.id   AF-A0A8H6DBF9-F1
#
_cell.length_a   1.000
_cell.length_b   1.000
_cell.length_c   1.000
_cell.angle_alpha   90.00
_cell.angle_beta   90.00
_cell.angle_gamma   90.00
#
_symmetry.space_group_name_H-M   'P 1'
#
loop_
_entity.id
_entity.type
_entity.pdbx_description
1 polymer ?
#
loop_
_entity_poly.entity_id
_entity_poly.type
_entity_poly.pdbx_seq_one_letter_code
_entity_poly.pdbx_strand_id
1 'polypeptide(L)'
;MASGCNQNSNATPHYLQIFNPPLEPCSDFHLFARFPDDIRWLIWQHYLSHERWIDITLRRGSFTNERKEQTNQQNYEIVLDHRWKISKLFRTTADSRKAALTFYRVQLPCWYQRKDKSMVNSTLYVCPELDTLMLNSLRTFENFANDIWTYDSRRVGLVNLALRVGLPRRFMSSPIIQNNDVSDLGQCLSRIERLIMMGQRGTKTVWRGLPSGPNHTWRSNQVMPIRSGIQSFKRLPYDPRLRDEHLKRVFRGDWNPRHSFNHWFKLLSNLEVQHKHKVIYQFGSSRGAWITYQERHFPTISDRKTAAEWVRRDIDELRKWSGSFEQSPDLGGQIDDEITRLFEPSPQPVIGFWLFPMESVFTPDDLDLQYTGVPLPHPKTVNMSQHMPELCLANIY
;
A
#
# COMPACT_ATOMS: atom_id res chain seq x y z
N MET A 1 -32.42 43.05 -24.81
CA MET A 1 -31.76 42.24 -25.84
C MET A 1 -30.41 41.83 -25.32
N ALA A 2 -30.10 40.55 -25.52
CA ALA A 2 -28.92 39.84 -25.02
C ALA A 2 -27.59 40.44 -25.49
N SER A 3 -26.53 40.24 -24.73
CA SER A 3 -25.56 39.16 -25.02
C SER A 3 -24.18 39.51 -24.43
N GLY A 4 -23.55 38.51 -23.82
CA GLY A 4 -22.08 38.44 -23.85
C GLY A 4 -21.32 38.23 -22.55
N CYS A 5 -21.89 37.60 -21.52
CA CYS A 5 -21.06 36.94 -20.51
C CYS A 5 -20.38 35.73 -21.15
N ASN A 6 -19.07 35.81 -21.38
CA ASN A 6 -18.20 34.66 -21.53
C ASN A 6 -16.83 34.99 -20.96
N GLN A 7 -16.68 34.77 -19.65
CA GLN A 7 -15.37 34.66 -19.02
C GLN A 7 -15.39 33.45 -18.08
N ASN A 8 -14.45 32.54 -18.35
CA ASN A 8 -13.90 31.52 -17.45
C ASN A 8 -14.70 30.21 -17.24
N SER A 9 -14.64 29.32 -18.23
CA SER A 9 -14.84 27.88 -18.04
C SER A 9 -13.63 27.10 -18.56
N ASN A 10 -12.54 27.06 -17.79
CA ASN A 10 -11.44 26.10 -17.97
C ASN A 10 -10.70 25.81 -16.64
N ALA A 11 -11.38 25.94 -15.50
CA ALA A 11 -10.83 25.45 -14.23
C ALA A 11 -11.04 23.93 -14.17
N THR A 12 -9.97 23.16 -13.93
CA THR A 12 -10.09 21.71 -13.69
C THR A 12 -10.95 21.50 -12.43
N PRO A 13 -12.03 20.69 -12.49
CA PRO A 13 -12.91 20.46 -11.33
C PRO A 13 -12.13 20.02 -10.08
N HIS A 14 -12.56 20.46 -8.89
CA HIS A 14 -11.85 20.25 -7.63
C HIS A 14 -11.57 18.76 -7.36
N TYR A 15 -12.54 17.89 -7.66
CA TYR A 15 -12.42 16.44 -7.50
C TYR A 15 -11.48 15.75 -8.50
N LEU A 16 -10.93 16.48 -9.48
CA LEU A 16 -9.87 16.00 -10.39
C LEU A 16 -8.49 16.56 -10.04
N GLN A 17 -8.41 17.50 -9.10
CA GLN A 17 -7.15 18.07 -8.65
C GLN A 17 -6.49 17.14 -7.64
N ILE A 18 -5.38 16.51 -8.04
CA ILE A 18 -4.64 15.59 -7.17
C ILE A 18 -3.89 16.39 -6.09
N PHE A 19 -4.15 16.07 -4.82
CA PHE A 19 -3.57 16.72 -3.64
C PHE A 19 -2.04 16.57 -3.53
N ASN A 20 -1.47 15.47 -4.05
CA ASN A 20 -0.02 15.27 -4.01
C ASN A 20 0.70 16.48 -4.64
N PRO A 21 1.76 16.99 -3.99
CA PRO A 21 2.46 18.17 -4.46
C PRO A 21 3.02 17.91 -5.88
N PRO A 22 3.04 18.92 -6.77
CA PRO A 22 3.85 18.84 -7.97
C PRO A 22 5.30 18.58 -7.59
N LEU A 23 6.03 17.85 -8.44
CA LEU A 23 7.48 18.00 -8.41
C LEU A 23 7.79 19.45 -8.71
N GLU A 24 8.54 20.11 -7.83
CA GLU A 24 9.17 21.36 -8.20
C GLU A 24 10.11 21.07 -9.37
N PRO A 25 10.04 21.83 -10.48
CA PRO A 25 10.97 21.65 -11.57
C PRO A 25 12.37 21.86 -11.01
N CYS A 26 13.17 20.79 -11.02
CA CYS A 26 14.58 20.88 -10.71
C CYS A 26 15.23 21.60 -11.89
N SER A 27 15.45 22.91 -11.75
CA SER A 27 16.35 23.65 -12.64
C SER A 27 17.71 22.95 -12.60
N ASP A 28 18.36 22.78 -13.75
CA ASP A 28 19.67 22.14 -13.82
C ASP A 28 20.63 22.75 -12.78
N PHE A 29 20.89 21.99 -11.72
CA PHE A 29 21.73 22.44 -10.62
C PHE A 29 23.19 22.10 -10.93
N HIS A 30 23.74 22.81 -11.92
CA HIS A 30 25.11 22.62 -12.41
C HIS A 30 26.20 22.80 -11.34
N LEU A 31 25.86 23.43 -10.21
CA LEU A 31 26.76 23.62 -9.07
C LEU A 31 26.96 22.34 -8.25
N PHE A 32 26.15 21.30 -8.42
CA PHE A 32 26.27 20.05 -7.65
C PHE A 32 27.68 19.46 -7.72
N ALA A 33 28.26 19.42 -8.94
CA ALA A 33 29.58 18.85 -9.17
C ALA A 33 30.72 19.67 -8.54
N ARG A 34 30.46 20.93 -8.15
CA ARG A 34 31.45 21.82 -7.52
C ARG A 34 31.51 21.67 -6.01
N PHE A 35 30.57 20.95 -5.40
CA PHE A 35 30.63 20.67 -3.97
C PHE A 35 31.75 19.69 -3.64
N PRO A 36 32.40 19.84 -2.45
CA PRO A 36 33.32 18.84 -1.93
C PRO A 36 32.66 17.46 -1.86
N ASP A 37 33.47 16.40 -1.96
CA ASP A 37 33.00 15.00 -2.02
C ASP A 37 32.08 14.65 -0.85
N ASP A 38 32.43 15.10 0.37
CA ASP A 38 31.64 14.84 1.58
C ASP A 38 30.25 15.49 1.52
N ILE A 39 30.15 16.69 0.94
CA ILE A 39 28.87 17.38 0.77
C ILE A 39 28.01 16.67 -0.29
N ARG A 40 28.62 16.28 -1.42
CA ARG A 40 27.92 15.50 -2.46
C ARG A 40 27.42 14.17 -1.90
N TRP A 41 28.23 13.51 -1.07
CA TRP A 41 27.86 12.28 -0.36
C TRP A 41 26.65 12.48 0.55
N LEU A 42 26.67 13.52 1.40
CA LEU A 42 25.55 13.84 2.30
C LEU A 42 24.25 14.12 1.53
N ILE A 43 24.33 14.83 0.40
CA ILE A 43 23.16 15.10 -0.45
C ILE A 43 22.60 13.79 -1.01
N TRP A 44 23.44 12.86 -1.47
CA TRP A 44 23.00 11.55 -1.95
C TRP A 44 22.36 10.71 -0.84
N GLN A 45 22.94 10.68 0.36
CA GLN A 45 22.35 9.99 1.50
C GLN A 45 21.00 10.61 1.88
N HIS A 46 20.90 11.93 1.90
CA HIS A 46 19.65 12.64 2.17
C HIS A 46 18.58 12.31 1.13
N TYR A 47 18.92 12.32 -0.16
CA TYR A 47 17.99 11.95 -1.24
C TYR A 47 17.43 10.53 -1.08
N LEU A 48 18.26 9.59 -0.62
CA LEU A 48 17.85 8.20 -0.42
C LEU A 48 17.03 7.98 0.86
N SER A 49 17.11 8.89 1.82
CA SER A 49 16.53 8.78 3.17
C SER A 49 15.01 9.03 3.18
N HIS A 50 14.26 8.19 2.48
CA HIS A 50 12.81 8.23 2.46
C HIS A 50 12.22 6.83 2.67
N GLU A 51 11.05 6.75 3.28
CA GLU A 51 10.35 5.47 3.45
C GLU A 51 9.89 4.93 2.10
N ARG A 52 9.95 3.59 1.96
CA ARG A 52 9.50 2.89 0.75
C ARG A 52 8.54 1.78 1.08
N TRP A 53 7.64 1.51 0.15
CA TRP A 53 6.73 0.37 0.22
C TRP A 53 7.06 -0.60 -0.91
N ILE A 54 7.33 -1.87 -0.57
CA ILE A 54 7.73 -2.90 -1.54
C ILE A 54 6.72 -4.04 -1.50
N ASP A 55 5.88 -4.17 -2.53
CA ASP A 55 5.00 -5.35 -2.67
C ASP A 55 5.81 -6.56 -3.19
N ILE A 56 5.93 -7.59 -2.35
CA ILE A 56 6.69 -8.80 -2.63
C ILE A 56 5.76 -10.02 -2.64
N THR A 57 5.82 -10.77 -3.73
CA THR A 57 5.25 -12.10 -3.83
C THR A 57 6.36 -13.11 -3.58
N LEU A 58 6.30 -13.79 -2.43
CA LEU A 58 7.15 -14.94 -2.17
C LEU A 58 6.50 -16.19 -2.77
N ARG A 59 7.24 -16.90 -3.63
CA ARG A 59 6.83 -18.19 -4.18
C ARG A 59 7.73 -19.27 -3.62
N ARG A 60 7.20 -20.48 -3.43
CA ARG A 60 8.04 -21.66 -3.23
C ARG A 60 8.74 -21.95 -4.56
N GLY A 61 10.05 -22.17 -4.57
CA GLY A 61 10.79 -22.46 -5.80
C GLY A 61 10.20 -23.66 -6.53
N SER A 62 9.83 -23.51 -7.81
CA SER A 62 9.41 -24.63 -8.66
C SER A 62 10.63 -25.17 -9.40
N PHE A 63 11.09 -26.36 -9.05
CA PHE A 63 12.31 -26.91 -9.64
C PHE A 63 12.04 -27.53 -11.01
N THR A 64 12.68 -26.97 -12.06
CA THR A 64 13.36 -27.77 -13.07
C THR A 64 14.85 -27.78 -12.73
N ASN A 65 15.52 -28.93 -12.87
CA ASN A 65 16.88 -29.16 -12.35
C ASN A 65 17.95 -28.22 -12.93
N GLU A 66 17.74 -27.66 -14.13
CA GLU A 66 18.69 -26.78 -14.81
C GLU A 66 18.87 -25.41 -14.13
N ARG A 67 17.95 -24.97 -13.26
CA ARG A 67 18.01 -23.65 -12.61
C ARG A 67 18.62 -23.66 -11.20
N LYS A 68 18.90 -24.84 -10.63
CA LYS A 68 19.51 -24.96 -9.29
C LYS A 68 20.96 -24.49 -9.22
N GLU A 69 21.67 -24.50 -10.34
CA GLU A 69 23.11 -24.21 -10.37
C GLU A 69 23.44 -22.70 -10.30
N GLN A 70 22.46 -21.82 -10.50
CA GLN A 70 22.69 -20.36 -10.57
C GLN A 70 22.22 -19.59 -9.33
N THR A 71 21.34 -20.16 -8.51
CA THR A 71 20.86 -19.54 -7.27
C THR A 71 21.10 -20.51 -6.12
N ASN A 72 22.05 -20.20 -5.26
CA ASN A 72 22.30 -20.91 -3.99
C ASN A 72 20.99 -21.37 -3.36
N GLN A 73 20.68 -22.67 -3.39
CA GLN A 73 19.76 -23.45 -2.54
C GLN A 73 18.49 -22.76 -1.97
N GLN A 74 17.96 -21.70 -2.58
CA GLN A 74 16.86 -20.93 -2.01
C GLN A 74 15.55 -21.69 -2.27
N ASN A 75 14.88 -22.06 -1.18
CA ASN A 75 13.57 -22.72 -1.21
C ASN A 75 12.42 -21.78 -1.65
N TYR A 76 12.75 -20.53 -2.00
CA TYR A 76 11.81 -19.50 -2.36
C TYR A 76 12.31 -18.60 -3.50
N GLU A 77 11.38 -17.96 -4.20
CA GLU A 77 11.65 -16.93 -5.20
C GLU A 77 10.97 -15.63 -4.78
N ILE A 78 11.69 -14.51 -4.98
CA ILE A 78 11.16 -13.16 -4.78
C ILE A 78 10.59 -12.68 -6.11
N VAL A 79 9.29 -12.40 -6.16
CA VAL A 79 8.61 -11.85 -7.35
C VAL A 79 8.06 -10.47 -7.06
N LEU A 80 8.39 -9.51 -7.92
CA LEU A 80 7.87 -8.14 -7.89
C LEU A 80 6.82 -7.97 -9.00
N ASP A 81 5.58 -7.64 -8.61
CA ASP A 81 4.42 -7.57 -9.50
C ASP A 81 4.41 -6.32 -10.43
N HIS A 82 5.32 -5.37 -10.22
CA HIS A 82 5.35 -4.09 -10.95
C HIS A 82 6.79 -3.58 -11.11
N ARG A 83 7.04 -2.78 -12.17
CA ARG A 83 8.40 -2.39 -12.56
C ARG A 83 9.03 -1.58 -11.45
N TRP A 84 9.95 -2.20 -10.72
CA TRP A 84 10.71 -1.53 -9.70
C TRP A 84 11.56 -0.43 -10.36
N LYS A 85 11.26 0.86 -10.11
CA LYS A 85 12.15 1.94 -10.54
C LYS A 85 13.28 1.97 -9.53
N ILE A 86 14.29 1.15 -9.78
CA ILE A 86 15.57 1.22 -9.06
C ILE A 86 16.01 2.70 -9.05
N SER A 87 16.53 3.17 -7.91
CA SER A 87 16.96 4.57 -7.76
C SER A 87 17.83 5.00 -8.95
N LYS A 88 17.55 6.19 -9.50
CA LYS A 88 18.35 6.76 -10.60
C LYS A 88 19.82 6.90 -10.21
N LEU A 89 20.13 6.99 -8.91
CA LEU A 89 21.49 7.11 -8.38
C LEU A 89 22.38 5.91 -8.75
N PHE A 90 21.82 4.72 -9.01
CA PHE A 90 22.60 3.57 -9.49
C PHE A 90 23.21 3.79 -10.89
N ARG A 91 22.71 4.75 -11.66
CA ARG A 91 23.07 4.99 -13.06
C ARG A 91 23.58 6.40 -13.36
N THR A 92 23.62 7.29 -12.37
CA THR A 92 23.94 8.71 -12.61
C THR A 92 25.46 8.96 -12.64
N THR A 93 26.17 8.68 -11.55
CA THR A 93 27.64 8.79 -11.46
C THR A 93 28.22 7.62 -10.64
N ALA A 94 29.55 7.47 -10.63
CA ALA A 94 30.22 6.50 -9.75
C ALA A 94 29.93 6.80 -8.26
N ASP A 95 30.00 8.07 -7.86
CA ASP A 95 29.76 8.50 -6.48
C ASP A 95 28.32 8.26 -6.04
N SER A 96 27.34 8.58 -6.88
CA SER A 96 25.93 8.32 -6.58
C SER A 96 25.63 6.82 -6.51
N ARG A 97 26.27 6.01 -7.37
CA ARG A 97 26.14 4.56 -7.34
C ARG A 97 26.72 3.99 -6.05
N LYS A 98 27.89 4.46 -5.63
CA LYS A 98 28.51 4.09 -4.34
C LYS A 98 27.57 4.43 -3.19
N ALA A 99 27.03 5.64 -3.15
CA ALA A 99 26.07 6.06 -2.12
C ALA A 99 24.84 5.16 -2.08
N ALA A 100 24.26 4.83 -3.25
CA ALA A 100 23.09 3.95 -3.34
C ALA A 100 23.40 2.51 -2.88
N LEU A 101 24.53 1.94 -3.27
CA LEU A 101 24.95 0.60 -2.85
C LEU A 101 25.25 0.54 -1.34
N THR A 102 25.82 1.59 -0.76
CA THR A 102 26.04 1.68 0.69
C THR A 102 24.74 1.84 1.47
N PHE A 103 23.76 2.57 0.91
CA PHE A 103 22.46 2.77 1.55
C PHE A 103 21.58 1.52 1.49
N TYR A 104 21.46 0.89 0.32
CA TYR A 104 20.71 -0.35 0.11
C TYR A 104 21.59 -1.58 0.40
N ARG A 105 21.82 -1.81 1.69
CA ARG A 105 22.78 -2.80 2.18
C ARG A 105 22.42 -4.24 1.82
N VAL A 106 21.14 -4.54 1.71
CA VAL A 106 20.66 -5.88 1.38
C VAL A 106 20.35 -5.95 -0.11
N GLN A 107 20.96 -6.92 -0.78
CA GLN A 107 20.81 -7.15 -2.22
C GLN A 107 20.47 -8.62 -2.46
N LEU A 108 19.25 -8.90 -2.90
CA LEU A 108 18.76 -10.26 -3.10
C LEU A 108 18.36 -10.47 -4.57
N PRO A 109 18.63 -11.64 -5.17
CA PRO A 109 18.14 -11.96 -6.50
C PRO A 109 16.61 -11.97 -6.50
N CYS A 110 16.00 -11.37 -7.51
CA CYS A 110 14.55 -11.35 -7.64
C CYS A 110 14.11 -11.43 -9.10
N TRP A 111 12.82 -11.69 -9.29
CA TRP A 111 12.18 -11.69 -10.59
C TRP A 111 11.19 -10.55 -10.69
N TYR A 112 11.29 -9.81 -11.78
CA TYR A 112 10.33 -8.78 -12.13
C TYR A 112 9.33 -9.32 -13.17
N GLN A 113 8.04 -9.24 -12.86
CA GLN A 113 6.99 -9.61 -13.82
C GLN A 113 6.60 -8.43 -14.72
N ARG A 114 6.86 -8.54 -16.01
CA ARG A 114 6.46 -7.54 -17.02
C ARG A 114 4.96 -7.61 -17.31
N LYS A 115 4.44 -6.58 -18.00
CA LYS A 115 3.03 -6.51 -18.41
C LYS A 115 2.59 -7.69 -19.29
N ASP A 116 3.50 -8.22 -20.11
CA ASP A 116 3.31 -9.42 -20.93
C ASP A 116 3.42 -10.74 -20.15
N LYS A 117 3.53 -10.65 -18.81
CA LYS A 117 3.73 -11.75 -17.86
C LYS A 117 5.09 -12.45 -17.96
N SER A 118 6.00 -12.00 -18.82
CA SER A 118 7.37 -12.51 -18.84
C SER A 118 8.11 -12.12 -17.56
N MET A 119 9.00 -13.01 -17.12
CA MET A 119 9.80 -12.84 -15.90
C MET A 119 11.22 -12.44 -16.28
N VAL A 120 11.73 -11.38 -15.65
CA VAL A 120 13.08 -10.86 -15.88
C VAL A 120 13.88 -10.91 -14.58
N ASN A 121 15.09 -11.48 -14.64
CA ASN A 121 16.02 -11.46 -13.52
C ASN A 121 16.42 -10.05 -13.14
N SER A 122 16.44 -9.77 -11.84
CA SER A 122 16.82 -8.48 -11.28
C SER A 122 17.36 -8.63 -9.85
N THR A 123 17.59 -7.50 -9.21
CA THR A 123 18.06 -7.43 -7.82
C THR A 123 17.10 -6.59 -7.01
N LEU A 124 16.62 -7.14 -5.90
CA LEU A 124 15.90 -6.42 -4.87
C LEU A 124 16.93 -5.73 -3.97
N TYR A 125 16.87 -4.41 -3.92
CA TYR A 125 17.69 -3.56 -3.06
C TYR A 125 16.87 -3.11 -1.86
N VAL A 126 17.31 -3.44 -0.64
CA VAL A 126 16.58 -3.14 0.61
C VAL A 126 17.44 -2.33 1.58
N CYS A 127 16.84 -1.29 2.16
CA CYS A 127 17.26 -0.58 3.36
C CYS A 127 16.32 -1.02 4.50
N PRO A 128 16.77 -1.94 5.36
CA PRO A 128 15.97 -2.50 6.46
C PRO A 128 15.16 -1.48 7.27
N GLU A 129 15.78 -0.35 7.61
CA GLU A 129 15.22 0.65 8.51
C GLU A 129 14.07 1.47 7.89
N LEU A 130 14.05 1.63 6.57
CA LEU A 130 13.13 2.55 5.87
C LEU A 130 12.16 1.84 4.91
N ASP A 131 12.47 0.60 4.53
CA ASP A 131 11.64 -0.15 3.60
C ASP A 131 10.61 -1.01 4.32
N THR A 132 9.33 -0.74 4.08
CA THR A 132 8.24 -1.62 4.47
C THR A 132 8.02 -2.69 3.40
N LEU A 133 8.21 -3.95 3.76
CA LEU A 133 8.02 -5.08 2.85
C LEU A 133 6.63 -5.67 3.03
N MET A 134 5.81 -5.58 2.00
CA MET A 134 4.45 -6.12 1.98
C MET A 134 4.44 -7.51 1.36
N LEU A 135 4.22 -8.51 2.20
CA LEU A 135 4.25 -9.91 1.78
C LEU A 135 2.85 -10.42 1.43
N ASN A 136 2.77 -11.21 0.37
CA ASN A 136 1.56 -11.95 0.01
C ASN A 136 1.33 -13.20 0.88
N SER A 137 2.33 -13.69 1.59
CA SER A 137 2.23 -14.90 2.42
C SER A 137 3.42 -15.00 3.37
N LEU A 138 3.21 -15.65 4.53
CA LEU A 138 4.27 -16.00 5.46
C LEU A 138 4.90 -17.38 5.21
N ARG A 139 4.43 -18.15 4.21
CA ARG A 139 4.82 -19.56 4.01
C ARG A 139 6.33 -19.83 3.92
N THR A 140 7.10 -18.89 3.37
CA THR A 140 8.56 -18.97 3.21
C THR A 140 9.24 -17.78 3.88
N PHE A 141 8.58 -17.18 4.88
CA PHE A 141 9.02 -15.97 5.54
C PHE A 141 10.35 -16.16 6.26
N GLU A 142 10.53 -17.27 6.98
CA GLU A 142 11.75 -17.54 7.75
C GLU A 142 13.02 -17.46 6.89
N ASN A 143 13.03 -18.14 5.74
CA ASN A 143 14.17 -18.15 4.81
C ASN A 143 14.43 -16.75 4.26
N PHE A 144 13.36 -16.04 3.87
CA PHE A 144 13.47 -14.69 3.33
C PHE A 144 13.97 -13.68 4.38
N ALA A 145 13.43 -13.73 5.60
CA ALA A 145 13.81 -12.85 6.69
C ALA A 145 15.24 -13.14 7.17
N ASN A 146 15.64 -14.42 7.22
CA ASN A 146 17.00 -14.83 7.54
C ASN A 146 18.00 -14.36 6.47
N ASP A 147 17.64 -14.41 5.19
CA ASP A 147 18.48 -13.85 4.12
C ASP A 147 18.63 -12.33 4.27
N ILE A 148 17.54 -11.59 4.52
CA ILE A 148 17.65 -10.14 4.79
C ILE A 148 18.61 -9.86 5.94
N TRP A 149 18.51 -10.63 7.03
CA TRP A 149 19.41 -10.48 8.17
C TRP A 149 20.86 -10.89 7.88
N THR A 150 21.05 -11.92 7.06
CA THR A 150 22.37 -12.46 6.71
C THR A 150 23.14 -11.55 5.78
N TYR A 151 22.46 -11.00 4.77
CA TYR A 151 23.04 -10.08 3.80
C TYR A 151 23.11 -8.63 4.31
N ASP A 152 22.46 -8.29 5.43
CA ASP A 152 22.62 -6.99 6.05
C ASP A 152 23.92 -6.90 6.86
N SER A 153 24.88 -6.13 6.34
CA SER A 153 26.12 -5.80 7.07
C SER A 153 25.92 -5.23 8.48
N ARG A 154 24.77 -4.60 8.77
CA ARG A 154 24.42 -4.06 10.10
C ARG A 154 23.59 -5.01 10.96
N ARG A 155 23.19 -6.17 10.43
CA ARG A 155 22.40 -7.18 11.14
C ARG A 155 21.07 -6.67 11.72
N VAL A 156 20.46 -5.65 11.10
CA VAL A 156 19.13 -5.14 11.46
C VAL A 156 18.07 -6.17 11.10
N GLY A 157 18.15 -6.73 9.89
CA GLY A 157 17.18 -7.72 9.41
C GLY A 157 15.84 -7.11 9.01
N LEU A 158 14.79 -7.92 8.87
CA LEU A 158 13.46 -7.43 8.50
C LEU A 158 12.74 -6.85 9.72
N VAL A 159 12.58 -5.52 9.76
CA VAL A 159 11.94 -4.82 10.90
C VAL A 159 10.59 -4.18 10.56
N ASN A 160 10.35 -3.83 9.28
CA ASN A 160 9.11 -3.22 8.81
C ASN A 160 8.34 -4.19 7.89
N LEU A 161 7.29 -4.81 8.41
CA LEU A 161 6.48 -5.80 7.70
C LEU A 161 5.06 -5.29 7.46
N ALA A 162 4.54 -5.57 6.26
CA ALA A 162 3.13 -5.40 5.96
C ALA A 162 2.52 -6.71 5.45
N LEU A 163 1.26 -6.95 5.79
CA LEU A 163 0.48 -8.12 5.37
C LEU A 163 -0.90 -7.69 4.87
N ARG A 164 -1.47 -8.42 3.92
CA ARG A 164 -2.84 -8.15 3.43
C ARG A 164 -3.88 -8.57 4.47
N VAL A 165 -4.86 -7.71 4.69
CA VAL A 165 -6.11 -8.11 5.36
C VAL A 165 -6.91 -8.99 4.40
N GLY A 166 -7.26 -10.20 4.85
CA GLY A 166 -7.95 -11.20 4.06
C GLY A 166 -8.05 -12.52 4.80
N LEU A 167 -8.43 -13.60 4.10
CA LEU A 167 -8.54 -14.95 4.69
C LEU A 167 -7.21 -15.37 5.34
N PRO A 168 -7.14 -15.47 6.68
CA PRO A 168 -5.89 -15.76 7.37
C PRO A 168 -5.24 -17.06 6.92
N ARG A 169 -6.05 -18.09 6.60
CA ARG A 169 -5.57 -19.36 6.02
C ARG A 169 -4.76 -19.20 4.73
N ARG A 170 -4.91 -18.12 3.96
CA ARG A 170 -4.16 -17.88 2.71
C ARG A 170 -2.90 -17.04 2.92
N PHE A 171 -2.98 -16.01 3.77
CA PHE A 171 -1.91 -15.01 3.94
C PHE A 171 -1.02 -15.29 5.15
N MET A 172 -1.61 -15.82 6.22
CA MET A 172 -0.93 -16.24 7.46
C MET A 172 -1.04 -17.76 7.63
N SER A 173 -1.05 -18.53 6.53
CA SER A 173 -0.78 -19.97 6.67
C SER A 173 0.51 -20.11 7.46
N SER A 174 0.54 -20.97 8.49
CA SER A 174 1.77 -21.27 9.20
C SER A 174 2.88 -21.54 8.18
N PRO A 175 4.10 -21.01 8.38
CA PRO A 175 5.25 -21.41 7.59
C PRO A 175 5.32 -22.94 7.55
N ILE A 176 5.80 -23.51 6.45
CA ILE A 176 6.01 -24.96 6.37
C ILE A 176 7.26 -25.25 7.20
N ILE A 177 7.07 -25.24 8.52
CA ILE A 177 8.11 -25.47 9.51
C ILE A 177 8.67 -26.88 9.25
N GLN A 178 9.92 -26.99 8.83
CA GLN A 178 10.66 -28.23 8.99
C GLN A 178 11.24 -28.22 10.42
N ASN A 179 11.41 -29.39 11.03
CA ASN A 179 11.54 -29.56 12.49
C ASN A 179 12.64 -28.74 13.22
N ASN A 180 13.59 -28.11 12.50
CA ASN A 180 14.62 -27.21 13.06
C ASN A 180 14.32 -25.69 12.86
N ASP A 181 13.27 -25.30 12.12
CA ASP A 181 13.01 -23.92 11.67
C ASP A 181 12.18 -23.06 12.65
N VAL A 182 11.61 -23.65 13.71
CA VAL A 182 10.70 -22.93 14.65
C VAL A 182 11.43 -21.81 15.39
N SER A 183 12.65 -22.08 15.85
CA SER A 183 13.49 -21.11 16.57
C SER A 183 13.88 -19.95 15.66
N ASP A 184 14.24 -20.25 14.41
CA ASP A 184 14.67 -19.25 13.43
C ASP A 184 13.51 -18.34 13.01
N LEU A 185 12.32 -18.90 12.82
CA LEU A 185 11.11 -18.13 12.59
C LEU A 185 10.79 -17.20 13.77
N GLY A 186 10.82 -17.73 15.00
CA GLY A 186 10.59 -16.95 16.22
C GLY A 186 11.58 -15.80 16.35
N GLN A 187 12.87 -16.06 16.09
CA GLN A 187 13.90 -15.02 16.06
C GLN A 187 13.64 -13.97 14.97
N CYS A 188 13.29 -14.38 13.75
CA CYS A 188 12.97 -13.45 12.67
C CYS A 188 11.79 -12.54 13.05
N LEU A 189 10.73 -13.11 13.62
CA LEU A 189 9.56 -12.36 14.07
C LEU A 189 9.89 -11.44 15.25
N SER A 190 10.78 -11.84 16.17
CA SER A 190 11.16 -11.01 17.33
C SER A 190 11.77 -9.65 16.94
N ARG A 191 12.34 -9.53 15.74
CA ARG A 191 12.96 -8.30 15.21
C ARG A 191 11.94 -7.31 14.63
N ILE A 192 10.70 -7.72 14.38
CA ILE A 192 9.68 -6.83 13.82
C ILE A 192 9.47 -5.63 14.75
N GLU A 193 9.69 -4.43 14.23
CA GLU A 193 9.44 -3.16 14.91
C GLU A 193 8.12 -2.54 14.48
N ARG A 194 7.67 -2.82 13.24
CA ARG A 194 6.41 -2.33 12.70
C ARG A 194 5.69 -3.41 11.92
N LEU A 195 4.40 -3.59 12.24
CA LEU A 195 3.49 -4.44 11.50
C LEU A 195 2.29 -3.64 10.98
N ILE A 196 2.06 -3.70 9.68
CA ILE A 196 0.91 -3.06 9.03
C ILE A 196 -0.02 -4.12 8.44
N MET A 197 -1.26 -4.18 8.94
CA MET A 197 -2.34 -4.96 8.33
C MET A 197 -3.04 -4.10 7.28
N MET A 198 -2.74 -4.33 6.01
CA MET A 198 -3.17 -3.47 4.91
C MET A 198 -4.48 -3.95 4.27
N GLY A 199 -5.54 -3.16 4.42
CA GLY A 199 -6.78 -3.23 3.67
C GLY A 199 -6.65 -2.54 2.31
N GLN A 200 -6.56 -3.32 1.23
CA GLN A 200 -6.44 -2.79 -0.14
C GLN A 200 -7.79 -2.70 -0.88
N ARG A 201 -8.89 -3.00 -0.18
CA ARG A 201 -10.26 -2.97 -0.72
C ARG A 201 -11.09 -1.88 -0.04
N GLY A 202 -10.52 -0.70 0.14
CA GLY A 202 -11.23 0.44 0.73
C GLY A 202 -12.44 0.91 -0.08
N THR A 203 -12.62 0.41 -1.28
CA THR A 203 -13.77 0.75 -2.12
C THR A 203 -14.25 -0.49 -2.83
N LYS A 204 -15.53 -0.81 -2.66
CA LYS A 204 -16.44 -1.26 -3.74
C LYS A 204 -17.70 -1.97 -3.29
N THR A 205 -18.14 -1.77 -2.06
CA THR A 205 -19.59 -1.76 -1.84
C THR A 205 -20.06 -0.32 -1.88
N VAL A 206 -20.51 0.13 -3.05
CA VAL A 206 -21.72 0.96 -3.02
C VAL A 206 -22.72 0.10 -2.29
N TRP A 207 -23.07 0.53 -1.09
CA TRP A 207 -24.04 -0.15 -0.29
C TRP A 207 -25.38 -0.01 -0.97
N ARG A 208 -25.85 -1.09 -1.59
CA ARG A 208 -27.28 -1.34 -1.55
C ARG A 208 -27.57 -1.57 -0.07
N GLY A 209 -28.08 -0.55 0.64
CA GLY A 209 -28.89 -0.85 1.82
C GLY A 209 -29.90 -1.91 1.36
N LEU A 210 -30.17 -2.93 2.18
CA LEU A 210 -31.22 -3.90 1.83
C LEU A 210 -32.47 -3.18 1.28
N PRO A 211 -33.22 -3.79 0.34
CA PRO A 211 -34.32 -3.15 -0.38
C PRO A 211 -35.53 -2.92 0.54
N SER A 212 -35.38 -2.05 1.52
CA SER A 212 -36.38 -1.75 2.54
C SER A 212 -36.29 -0.27 2.88
N GLY A 213 -36.41 0.58 1.86
CA GLY A 213 -36.55 2.03 2.04
C GLY A 213 -36.51 2.80 0.72
N PRO A 214 -37.29 3.89 0.59
CA PRO A 214 -37.41 4.69 -0.64
C PRO A 214 -36.17 5.54 -0.97
N ASN A 215 -35.14 5.55 -0.11
CA ASN A 215 -33.95 6.39 -0.26
C ASN A 215 -32.71 5.55 -0.61
N HIS A 216 -32.39 5.45 -1.89
CA HIS A 216 -31.15 4.84 -2.38
C HIS A 216 -29.99 5.81 -2.20
N THR A 217 -29.32 5.83 -1.04
CA THR A 217 -28.14 6.70 -0.87
C THR A 217 -26.89 5.99 -1.38
N TRP A 218 -26.38 6.39 -2.54
CA TRP A 218 -25.04 6.01 -3.02
C TRP A 218 -24.00 6.62 -2.08
N ARG A 219 -23.10 5.79 -1.54
CA ARG A 219 -22.05 6.26 -0.63
C ARG A 219 -20.72 5.63 -1.00
N SER A 220 -19.78 6.49 -1.42
CA SER A 220 -18.39 6.14 -1.68
C SER A 220 -17.49 6.87 -0.67
N ASN A 221 -16.49 6.19 -0.13
CA ASN A 221 -15.47 6.82 0.71
C ASN A 221 -14.39 7.49 -0.17
N GLN A 222 -14.81 8.52 -0.92
CA GLN A 222 -13.95 9.28 -1.83
C GLN A 222 -12.79 9.98 -1.11
N VAL A 223 -12.96 10.22 0.19
CA VAL A 223 -11.95 10.81 1.06
C VAL A 223 -10.70 9.92 1.18
N MET A 224 -10.87 8.60 1.08
CA MET A 224 -9.80 7.65 1.33
C MET A 224 -8.72 7.71 0.23
N PRO A 225 -7.43 7.67 0.60
CA PRO A 225 -6.33 7.69 -0.35
C PRO A 225 -6.41 6.57 -1.39
N ILE A 226 -5.97 6.88 -2.59
CA ILE A 226 -5.88 5.95 -3.72
C ILE A 226 -4.51 5.28 -3.69
N ARG A 227 -4.50 3.96 -3.64
CA ARG A 227 -3.27 3.18 -3.70
C ARG A 227 -2.70 3.25 -5.11
N SER A 228 -1.49 3.80 -5.21
CA SER A 228 -0.62 3.66 -6.39
C SER A 228 0.28 2.42 -6.22
N GLY A 229 1.02 2.04 -7.27
CA GLY A 229 2.16 1.12 -7.16
C GLY A 229 3.39 1.78 -6.49
N ILE A 230 3.16 2.53 -5.42
CA ILE A 230 4.09 3.50 -4.82
C ILE A 230 5.35 2.81 -4.32
N GLN A 231 6.51 3.40 -4.62
CA GLN A 231 7.83 2.93 -4.17
C GLN A 231 8.47 3.82 -3.11
N SER A 232 7.98 5.05 -2.90
CA SER A 232 8.46 5.96 -1.85
C SER A 232 7.34 6.88 -1.40
N PHE A 233 7.28 7.20 -0.11
CA PHE A 233 6.25 8.06 0.46
C PHE A 233 6.79 8.92 1.60
N LYS A 234 6.10 10.04 1.84
CA LYS A 234 6.28 10.86 3.04
C LYS A 234 5.14 10.59 4.00
N ARG A 235 5.48 10.27 5.25
CA ARG A 235 4.49 10.12 6.32
C ARG A 235 4.15 11.49 6.89
N LEU A 236 2.87 11.85 6.86
CA LEU A 236 2.33 13.00 7.56
C LEU A 236 1.62 12.52 8.83
N PRO A 237 1.76 13.24 9.97
CA PRO A 237 1.17 12.82 11.24
C PRO A 237 -0.35 12.73 11.20
N TYR A 238 -1.00 13.51 10.34
CA TYR A 238 -2.42 13.43 10.03
C TYR A 238 -2.67 13.76 8.55
N ASP A 239 -3.82 13.35 8.02
CA ASP A 239 -4.26 13.77 6.70
C ASP A 239 -4.85 15.20 6.75
N PRO A 240 -4.17 16.21 6.18
CA PRO A 240 -4.59 17.61 6.28
C PRO A 240 -5.87 17.93 5.49
N ARG A 241 -6.35 17.00 4.66
CA ARG A 241 -7.59 17.17 3.88
C ARG A 241 -8.83 16.83 4.71
N LEU A 242 -8.65 16.22 5.87
CA LEU A 242 -9.75 15.69 6.68
C LEU A 242 -10.44 16.77 7.53
N ARG A 243 -11.74 16.55 7.74
CA ARG A 243 -12.59 17.21 8.74
C ARG A 243 -13.26 16.09 9.55
N ASP A 244 -13.72 16.38 10.76
CA ASP A 244 -14.27 15.37 11.69
C ASP A 244 -15.35 14.50 11.06
N GLU A 245 -16.23 15.11 10.24
CA GLU A 245 -17.30 14.41 9.52
C GLU A 245 -16.80 13.28 8.61
N HIS A 246 -15.61 13.44 8.03
CA HIS A 246 -15.05 12.47 7.09
C HIS A 246 -14.66 11.15 7.76
N LEU A 247 -14.37 11.17 9.06
CA LEU A 247 -13.98 9.96 9.81
C LEU A 247 -15.16 9.29 10.53
N LYS A 248 -16.34 9.91 10.56
CA LYS A 248 -17.51 9.31 11.23
C LYS A 248 -17.99 8.00 10.59
N ARG A 249 -17.65 7.75 9.32
CA ARG A 249 -18.10 6.57 8.55
C ARG A 249 -17.02 6.03 7.62
N VAL A 250 -15.88 5.62 8.17
CA VAL A 250 -14.79 4.99 7.40
C VAL A 250 -15.12 3.53 7.07
N PHE A 251 -14.97 3.16 5.81
CA PHE A 251 -15.15 1.79 5.33
C PHE A 251 -13.86 0.99 5.56
N ARG A 252 -13.97 -0.13 6.29
CA ARG A 252 -12.83 -0.98 6.68
C ARG A 252 -12.52 -2.10 5.69
N GLY A 253 -13.29 -2.24 4.62
CA GLY A 253 -13.21 -3.37 3.70
C GLY A 253 -14.15 -4.51 4.06
N ASP A 254 -14.23 -5.49 3.17
CA ASP A 254 -15.08 -6.68 3.35
C ASP A 254 -14.55 -7.65 4.40
N TRP A 255 -13.26 -7.55 4.72
CA TRP A 255 -12.59 -8.43 5.67
C TRP A 255 -12.39 -7.74 7.00
N ASN A 256 -12.64 -8.46 8.09
CA ASN A 256 -12.44 -7.94 9.44
C ASN A 256 -10.95 -7.94 9.80
N PRO A 257 -10.29 -6.76 9.91
CA PRO A 257 -8.87 -6.67 10.26
C PRO A 257 -8.55 -7.28 11.63
N ARG A 258 -9.54 -7.38 12.53
CA ARG A 258 -9.38 -8.04 13.84
C ARG A 258 -8.92 -9.48 13.69
N HIS A 259 -9.45 -10.22 12.72
CA HIS A 259 -9.01 -11.60 12.49
C HIS A 259 -7.53 -11.66 12.10
N SER A 260 -7.06 -10.72 11.28
CA SER A 260 -5.64 -10.68 10.89
C SER A 260 -4.74 -10.41 12.09
N PHE A 261 -5.05 -9.41 12.93
CA PHE A 261 -4.28 -9.15 14.16
C PHE A 261 -4.33 -10.33 15.13
N ASN A 262 -5.50 -10.89 15.34
CA ASN A 262 -5.67 -12.08 16.17
C ASN A 262 -4.81 -13.27 15.72
N HIS A 263 -4.80 -13.55 14.42
CA HIS A 263 -3.96 -14.62 13.88
C HIS A 263 -2.47 -14.31 14.03
N TRP A 264 -2.07 -13.05 13.89
CA TRP A 264 -0.71 -12.62 14.14
C TRP A 264 -0.30 -12.83 15.60
N PHE A 265 -1.10 -12.36 16.57
CA PHE A 265 -0.79 -12.53 17.98
C PHE A 265 -0.79 -14.01 18.40
N LYS A 266 -1.69 -14.82 17.84
CA LYS A 266 -1.65 -16.29 18.04
C LYS A 266 -0.37 -16.90 17.49
N LEU A 267 0.11 -16.45 16.33
CA LEU A 267 1.39 -16.91 15.77
C LEU A 267 2.55 -16.56 16.71
N LEU A 268 2.61 -15.31 17.19
CA LEU A 268 3.65 -14.89 18.13
C LEU A 268 3.59 -15.70 19.44
N SER A 269 2.39 -15.91 19.99
CA SER A 269 2.19 -16.69 21.22
C SER A 269 2.60 -18.15 21.04
N ASN A 270 2.23 -18.79 19.93
CA ASN A 270 2.58 -20.18 19.65
C ASN A 270 4.09 -20.39 19.48
N LEU A 271 4.81 -19.35 19.06
CA LEU A 271 6.25 -19.37 18.86
C LEU A 271 7.01 -18.76 20.05
N GLU A 272 6.30 -18.42 21.12
CA GLU A 272 6.85 -17.79 22.34
C GLU A 272 7.70 -16.54 22.03
N VAL A 273 7.32 -15.78 21.00
CA VAL A 273 8.07 -14.61 20.56
C VAL A 273 7.92 -13.49 21.57
N GLN A 274 9.04 -13.09 22.17
CA GLN A 274 9.13 -11.93 23.03
C GLN A 274 9.91 -10.81 22.34
N HIS A 275 9.29 -9.66 22.18
CA HIS A 275 9.95 -8.47 21.68
C HIS A 275 10.66 -7.74 22.83
N LYS A 276 11.92 -7.38 22.62
CA LYS A 276 12.70 -6.56 23.58
C LYS A 276 12.46 -5.06 23.40
N HIS A 277 11.59 -4.70 22.48
CA HIS A 277 11.26 -3.34 22.08
C HIS A 277 9.75 -3.21 21.87
N LYS A 278 9.27 -1.97 21.83
CA LYS A 278 7.87 -1.67 21.49
C LYS A 278 7.64 -1.90 20.00
N VAL A 279 6.69 -2.76 19.66
CA VAL A 279 6.24 -2.97 18.28
C VAL A 279 5.10 -2.03 17.95
N ILE A 280 5.17 -1.37 16.80
CA ILE A 280 4.12 -0.49 16.29
C ILE A 280 3.18 -1.31 15.40
N TYR A 281 1.97 -1.54 15.89
CA TYR A 281 0.91 -2.21 15.16
C TYR A 281 -0.04 -1.18 14.52
N GLN A 282 -0.29 -1.31 13.22
CA GLN A 282 -1.12 -0.36 12.47
C GLN A 282 -2.05 -1.07 11.48
N PHE A 283 -3.22 -0.47 11.27
CA PHE A 283 -4.15 -0.84 10.22
C PHE A 283 -4.01 0.13 9.05
N GLY A 284 -3.58 -0.40 7.90
CA GLY A 284 -3.46 0.38 6.67
C GLY A 284 -4.75 0.35 5.86
N SER A 285 -5.18 1.49 5.32
CA SER A 285 -6.37 1.57 4.49
C SER A 285 -6.16 2.41 3.23
N SER A 286 -6.64 1.89 2.10
CA SER A 286 -6.60 2.61 0.82
C SER A 286 -7.65 2.09 -0.16
N ARG A 287 -8.02 2.95 -1.10
CA ARG A 287 -8.81 2.62 -2.27
C ARG A 287 -7.96 1.94 -3.35
N GLY A 288 -8.52 0.94 -4.00
CA GLY A 288 -7.94 0.26 -5.16
C GLY A 288 -8.87 0.26 -6.39
N ALA A 289 -8.31 -0.09 -7.53
CA ALA A 289 -8.99 -0.26 -8.82
C ALA A 289 -10.16 -1.27 -8.79
N TRP A 290 -11.10 -1.15 -9.75
CA TRP A 290 -12.24 -2.08 -9.92
C TRP A 290 -11.65 -3.34 -10.54
N ILE A 291 -11.19 -4.29 -9.72
CA ILE A 291 -10.78 -5.58 -10.26
C ILE A 291 -12.03 -6.46 -10.27
N THR A 292 -12.89 -6.28 -11.27
CA THR A 292 -13.60 -7.45 -11.79
C THR A 292 -12.51 -8.36 -12.36
N TYR A 293 -12.69 -9.68 -12.21
CA TYR A 293 -11.70 -10.69 -12.61
C TYR A 293 -11.24 -10.58 -14.08
N GLN A 294 -11.95 -9.80 -14.91
CA GLN A 294 -11.74 -9.65 -16.34
C GLN A 294 -10.95 -8.38 -16.74
N GLU A 295 -10.98 -7.28 -15.97
CA GLU A 295 -10.23 -6.05 -16.29
C GLU A 295 -8.95 -5.91 -15.45
N ARG A 296 -7.89 -6.64 -15.83
CA ARG A 296 -6.57 -6.57 -15.18
C ARG A 296 -5.75 -5.31 -15.52
N HIS A 297 -6.37 -4.26 -16.06
CA HIS A 297 -5.66 -3.15 -16.70
C HIS A 297 -6.09 -1.78 -16.19
N PHE A 298 -6.14 -1.58 -14.87
CA PHE A 298 -6.03 -0.22 -14.35
C PHE A 298 -4.59 0.28 -14.53
N PRO A 299 -4.39 1.52 -15.00
CA PRO A 299 -3.06 2.07 -15.16
C PRO A 299 -2.36 2.13 -13.79
N THR A 300 -1.11 1.68 -13.75
CA THR A 300 -0.25 1.91 -12.59
C THR A 300 -0.04 3.41 -12.46
N ILE A 301 -0.50 3.99 -11.35
CA ILE A 301 -0.30 5.42 -11.06
C ILE A 301 1.19 5.63 -10.76
N SER A 302 1.91 6.28 -11.67
CA SER A 302 3.35 6.56 -11.53
C SER A 302 3.68 8.05 -11.44
N ASP A 303 2.74 8.88 -11.86
CA ASP A 303 2.88 10.33 -12.05
C ASP A 303 1.53 11.04 -11.88
N ARG A 304 1.54 12.37 -11.84
CA ARG A 304 0.29 13.15 -11.67
C ARG A 304 -0.69 12.96 -12.84
N LYS A 305 -0.19 12.74 -14.06
CA LYS A 305 -1.04 12.55 -15.23
C LYS A 305 -1.82 11.23 -15.14
N THR A 306 -1.11 10.13 -14.88
CA THR A 306 -1.70 8.80 -14.67
C THR A 306 -2.58 8.74 -13.42
N ALA A 307 -2.27 9.52 -12.38
CA ALA A 307 -3.15 9.71 -11.22
C ALA A 307 -4.49 10.36 -11.62
N ALA A 308 -4.46 11.46 -12.37
CA ALA A 308 -5.66 12.13 -12.85
C ALA A 308 -6.48 11.24 -13.80
N GLU A 309 -5.83 10.51 -14.71
CA GLU A 309 -6.48 9.50 -15.57
C GLU A 309 -7.15 8.40 -14.76
N TRP A 310 -6.50 7.92 -13.70
CA TRP A 310 -7.07 6.93 -12.79
C TRP A 310 -8.35 7.45 -12.12
N VAL A 311 -8.31 8.69 -11.61
CA VAL A 311 -9.48 9.30 -10.96
C VAL A 311 -10.63 9.47 -11.94
N ARG A 312 -10.36 9.97 -13.15
CA ARG A 312 -11.40 10.09 -14.20
C ARG A 312 -12.04 8.74 -14.51
N ARG A 313 -11.24 7.70 -14.70
CA ARG A 313 -11.76 6.35 -14.98
C ARG A 313 -12.61 5.82 -13.82
N ASP A 314 -12.19 6.01 -12.57
CA ASP A 314 -12.97 5.53 -11.42
C ASP A 314 -14.31 6.27 -11.29
N ILE A 315 -14.37 7.56 -11.67
CA ILE A 315 -15.61 8.33 -11.78
C ILE A 315 -16.48 7.83 -12.95
N ASP A 316 -15.89 7.60 -14.12
CA ASP A 316 -16.62 7.11 -15.29
C ASP A 316 -17.19 5.70 -15.05
N GLU A 317 -16.45 4.82 -14.38
CA GLU A 317 -16.95 3.49 -13.99
C GLU A 317 -18.09 3.59 -12.96
N LEU A 318 -18.01 4.54 -12.02
CA LEU A 318 -19.12 4.82 -11.11
C LEU A 318 -20.36 5.29 -11.90
N ARG A 319 -20.18 6.19 -12.87
CA ARG A 319 -21.27 6.69 -13.74
C ARG A 319 -21.93 5.56 -14.53
N LYS A 320 -21.13 4.71 -15.20
CA LYS A 320 -21.63 3.55 -15.96
C LYS A 320 -22.39 2.58 -15.05
N TRP A 321 -21.84 2.29 -13.88
CA TRP A 321 -22.46 1.38 -12.93
C TRP A 321 -23.79 1.94 -12.42
N SER A 322 -23.86 3.23 -12.06
CA SER A 322 -25.12 3.89 -11.68
C SER A 322 -26.17 3.82 -12.79
N GLY A 323 -25.79 4.14 -14.04
CA GLY A 323 -26.71 4.05 -15.19
C GLY A 323 -27.22 2.64 -15.48
N SER A 324 -26.49 1.58 -15.06
CA SER A 324 -26.95 0.19 -15.27
C SER A 324 -28.12 -0.24 -14.37
N PHE A 325 -28.45 0.53 -13.33
CA PHE A 325 -29.59 0.24 -12.44
C PHE A 325 -30.85 1.02 -12.79
N GLU A 326 -30.77 2.02 -13.65
CA GLU A 326 -31.90 2.89 -14.02
C GLU A 326 -32.32 2.58 -15.46
N GLN A 327 -33.52 2.02 -15.63
CA GLN A 327 -34.04 1.57 -16.93
C GLN A 327 -34.53 2.72 -17.84
N SER A 328 -34.30 3.99 -17.50
CA SER A 328 -34.86 5.14 -18.23
C SER A 328 -33.79 6.15 -18.69
N PRO A 329 -33.77 6.54 -19.98
CA PRO A 329 -32.81 7.49 -20.54
C PRO A 329 -33.02 8.96 -20.10
N ASP A 330 -34.18 9.32 -19.54
CA ASP A 330 -34.48 10.71 -19.12
C ASP A 330 -33.79 11.14 -17.80
N LEU A 331 -33.04 10.25 -17.14
CA LEU A 331 -32.35 10.49 -15.86
C LEU A 331 -30.84 10.76 -15.97
N GLY A 332 -30.26 10.76 -17.17
CA GLY A 332 -28.81 11.00 -17.34
C GLY A 332 -28.32 12.30 -16.69
N GLY A 333 -29.12 13.37 -16.75
CA GLY A 333 -28.83 14.64 -16.06
C GLY A 333 -28.90 14.55 -14.53
N GLN A 334 -29.77 13.69 -13.97
CA GLN A 334 -29.88 13.49 -12.53
C GLN A 334 -28.67 12.72 -11.97
N ILE A 335 -28.10 11.79 -12.75
CA ILE A 335 -26.89 11.05 -12.37
C ILE A 335 -25.68 12.00 -12.31
N ASP A 336 -25.53 12.91 -13.28
CA ASP A 336 -24.43 13.87 -13.27
C ASP A 336 -24.59 14.90 -12.12
N ASP A 337 -25.81 15.32 -11.80
CA ASP A 337 -26.09 16.16 -10.62
C ASP A 337 -25.79 15.43 -9.31
N GLU A 338 -26.14 14.15 -9.20
CA GLU A 338 -25.88 13.34 -8.00
C GLU A 338 -24.38 13.04 -7.82
N ILE A 339 -23.68 12.71 -8.90
CA ILE A 339 -22.22 12.59 -8.93
C ILE A 339 -21.60 13.92 -8.49
N THR A 340 -21.99 15.04 -9.09
CA THR A 340 -21.45 16.35 -8.73
C THR A 340 -21.67 16.67 -7.24
N ARG A 341 -22.85 16.38 -6.69
CA ARG A 341 -23.15 16.51 -5.25
C ARG A 341 -22.32 15.58 -4.35
N LEU A 342 -21.89 14.42 -4.84
CA LEU A 342 -20.99 13.52 -4.11
C LEU A 342 -19.53 14.00 -4.14
N PHE A 343 -19.09 14.56 -5.26
CA PHE A 343 -17.67 14.86 -5.52
C PHE A 343 -17.25 16.28 -5.16
N GLU A 344 -18.09 17.29 -5.38
CA GLU A 344 -17.76 18.68 -5.05
C GLU A 344 -17.46 18.93 -3.57
N PRO A 345 -18.24 18.39 -2.60
CA PRO A 345 -17.91 18.58 -1.18
C PRO A 345 -16.76 17.67 -0.71
N SER A 346 -16.33 16.70 -1.54
CA SER A 346 -15.27 15.78 -1.17
C SER A 346 -13.89 16.46 -1.26
N PRO A 347 -12.96 16.14 -0.34
CA PRO A 347 -11.60 16.62 -0.44
C PRO A 347 -10.93 16.13 -1.72
N GLN A 348 -9.94 16.90 -2.20
CA GLN A 348 -9.10 16.56 -3.34
C GLN A 348 -8.60 15.11 -3.25
N PRO A 349 -8.67 14.30 -4.32
CA PRO A 349 -8.10 12.96 -4.31
C PRO A 349 -6.62 12.98 -3.98
N VAL A 350 -6.16 12.00 -3.20
CA VAL A 350 -4.74 11.84 -2.88
C VAL A 350 -4.27 10.44 -3.24
N ILE A 351 -3.04 10.35 -3.72
CA ILE A 351 -2.33 9.10 -3.95
C ILE A 351 -1.52 8.77 -2.72
N GLY A 352 -1.76 7.60 -2.13
CA GLY A 352 -1.19 7.22 -0.84
C GLY A 352 -2.00 6.13 -0.15
N PHE A 353 -1.84 6.06 1.17
CA PHE A 353 -2.65 5.23 2.05
C PHE A 353 -2.71 5.84 3.45
N TRP A 354 -3.75 5.50 4.20
CA TRP A 354 -3.83 5.82 5.62
C TRP A 354 -3.19 4.73 6.46
N LEU A 355 -2.60 5.13 7.59
CA LEU A 355 -2.25 4.23 8.68
C LEU A 355 -2.98 4.67 9.94
N PHE A 356 -3.83 3.79 10.45
CA PHE A 356 -4.47 3.97 11.75
C PHE A 356 -3.70 3.18 12.82
N PRO A 357 -3.71 3.64 14.08
CA PRO A 357 -3.28 2.81 15.20
C PRO A 357 -4.12 1.50 15.24
N MET A 358 -3.53 0.39 15.69
CA MET A 358 -4.22 -0.90 15.80
C MET A 358 -5.51 -0.81 16.62
N GLU A 359 -5.49 0.02 17.67
CA GLU A 359 -6.58 0.28 18.61
C GLU A 359 -7.85 0.80 17.91
N SER A 360 -7.71 1.39 16.72
CA SER A 360 -8.87 1.83 15.90
C SER A 360 -9.74 0.69 15.38
N VAL A 361 -9.19 -0.53 15.30
CA VAL A 361 -9.88 -1.69 14.73
C VAL A 361 -9.88 -2.89 15.64
N PHE A 362 -8.94 -2.97 16.58
CA PHE A 362 -8.66 -4.12 17.41
C PHE A 362 -8.45 -3.70 18.85
N THR A 363 -9.09 -4.41 19.77
CA THR A 363 -8.99 -4.21 21.22
C THR A 363 -8.45 -5.49 21.88
N PRO A 364 -7.81 -5.42 23.05
CA PRO A 364 -7.36 -6.61 23.77
C PRO A 364 -8.47 -7.66 23.97
N ASP A 365 -9.71 -7.21 24.22
CA ASP A 365 -10.90 -8.08 24.36
C ASP A 365 -11.18 -8.94 23.11
N ASP A 366 -10.71 -8.52 21.92
CA ASP A 366 -10.86 -9.29 20.69
C ASP A 366 -10.00 -10.58 20.68
N LEU A 367 -9.00 -10.71 21.56
CA LEU A 367 -8.20 -11.94 21.73
C LEU A 367 -9.05 -13.07 22.33
N ASP A 368 -9.92 -12.75 23.30
CA ASP A 368 -10.72 -13.74 24.04
C ASP A 368 -11.92 -14.24 23.23
N LEU A 369 -12.41 -13.44 22.29
CA LEU A 369 -13.60 -13.74 21.48
C LEU A 369 -13.41 -14.93 20.52
N GLN A 370 -12.18 -15.43 20.29
CA GLN A 370 -11.95 -16.65 19.52
C GLN A 370 -12.50 -17.92 20.17
N TYR A 371 -12.55 -17.98 21.50
CA TYR A 371 -12.93 -19.19 22.24
C TYR A 371 -14.43 -19.50 22.17
N THR A 372 -15.24 -18.51 21.80
CA THR A 372 -16.70 -18.62 21.83
C THR A 372 -17.29 -19.15 20.52
N GLY A 373 -16.51 -19.22 19.44
CA GLY A 373 -17.00 -19.61 18.12
C GLY A 373 -17.99 -18.62 17.49
N VAL A 374 -18.24 -17.47 18.13
CA VAL A 374 -19.19 -16.47 17.66
C VAL A 374 -18.53 -15.62 16.56
N PRO A 375 -19.16 -15.48 15.37
CA PRO A 375 -18.69 -14.56 14.36
C PRO A 375 -18.66 -13.13 14.91
N LEU A 376 -17.49 -12.51 14.94
CA LEU A 376 -17.38 -11.10 15.34
C LEU A 376 -18.23 -10.25 14.39
N PRO A 377 -19.11 -9.38 14.92
CA PRO A 377 -19.82 -8.43 14.08
C PRO A 377 -18.78 -7.59 13.32
N HIS A 378 -18.85 -7.60 12.00
CA HIS A 378 -17.97 -6.81 11.14
C HIS A 378 -18.77 -5.64 10.55
N PRO A 379 -19.02 -4.56 11.33
CA PRO A 379 -19.56 -3.35 10.75
C PRO A 379 -18.52 -2.87 9.75
N LYS A 380 -18.87 -2.99 8.47
CA LYS A 380 -17.96 -2.64 7.39
C LYS A 380 -17.69 -1.13 7.33
N THR A 381 -18.54 -0.31 7.96
CA THR A 381 -18.32 1.12 8.20
C THR A 381 -18.31 1.41 9.69
N VAL A 382 -17.34 2.18 10.16
CA VAL A 382 -17.22 2.57 11.58
C VAL A 382 -16.84 4.03 11.72
N ASN A 383 -17.08 4.56 12.91
CA ASN A 383 -16.59 5.87 13.30
C ASN A 383 -15.14 5.77 13.76
N MET A 384 -14.22 6.42 13.03
CA MET A 384 -12.80 6.52 13.33
C MET A 384 -12.39 7.91 13.79
N SER A 385 -13.32 8.81 14.11
CA SER A 385 -13.02 10.21 14.48
C SER A 385 -12.10 10.35 15.69
N GLN A 386 -12.08 9.35 16.58
CA GLN A 386 -11.16 9.31 17.73
C GLN A 386 -9.73 8.87 17.35
N HIS A 387 -9.52 8.39 16.12
CA HIS A 387 -8.26 7.84 15.63
C HIS A 387 -7.89 8.49 14.31
N MET A 388 -7.32 9.70 14.38
CA MET A 388 -6.81 10.39 13.19
C MET A 388 -5.73 9.53 12.50
N PRO A 389 -5.86 9.26 11.18
CA PRO A 389 -4.87 8.47 10.47
C PRO A 389 -3.64 9.29 10.10
N GLU A 390 -2.47 8.67 10.15
CA GLU A 390 -1.30 9.15 9.42
C GLU A 390 -1.59 9.05 7.91
N LEU A 391 -1.16 10.05 7.13
CA LEU A 391 -1.22 9.99 5.68
C LEU A 391 0.16 9.64 5.13
N CYS A 392 0.30 8.44 4.56
CA CYS A 392 1.45 8.06 3.77
C CYS A 392 1.29 8.60 2.34
N LEU A 393 1.74 9.84 2.15
CA LEU A 393 1.62 10.59 0.91
C LEU A 393 2.62 10.08 -0.12
N ALA A 394 2.12 9.58 -1.25
CA ALA A 394 2.96 9.06 -2.31
C ALA A 394 3.81 10.14 -2.98
N ASN A 395 5.05 9.81 -3.29
CA ASN A 395 5.84 10.56 -4.26
C ASN A 395 5.44 10.10 -5.66
N ILE A 396 4.63 10.90 -6.35
CA ILE A 396 4.26 10.70 -7.76
C ILE A 396 5.03 11.71 -8.61
N TYR A 397 5.73 11.21 -9.64
CA TYR A 397 6.71 11.98 -10.41
C TYR A 397 6.12 12.66 -11.66
#